data_AF-A0A2S2QR28-F1
#
_entry.id   AF-A0A2S2QR28-F1
#
_cell.length_a   1.000
_cell.length_b   1.000
_cell.length_c   1.000
_cell.angle_alpha   90.00
_cell.angle_beta   90.00
_cell.angle_gamma   90.00
#
_symmetry.space_group_name_H-M   'P 1'
#
loop_
_entity.id
_entity.type
_entity.pdbx_description
1 polymer ?
#
loop_
_entity_poly.entity_id
_entity_poly.type
_entity_poly.pdbx_seq_one_letter_code
_entity_poly.pdbx_strand_id
1 'polypeptide(L)'
;ISTVTSNAFYIYIFFLRFVNSTAYYGLSWSTSSLGGNHFLVFNLIGLVEFPAYIFLLLTMNRWGRKINISGFLILAGLALLATLVISKSNTWLVISCALVAKMSITASYGAVYVYTAEQFPTVVRNMGLGVGSFFARIGGIVAPYINNTSEIWISMPLIVYGSLALTIGVLSLVLPETLNKKMPDTIEDLIVTSGKKYEQVHINDLEKNGDASKDINDKL
;
A
#
# COMPACT_ATOMS: atom_id res chain seq x y z
N ILE A 1 20.98 13.84 -5.88
CA ILE A 1 19.92 12.91 -6.37
C ILE A 1 19.43 11.95 -5.26
N SER A 2 20.22 11.67 -4.21
CA SER A 2 19.86 10.77 -3.08
C SER A 2 18.80 11.31 -2.11
N THR A 3 18.69 12.62 -1.89
CA THR A 3 17.66 13.23 -1.02
C THR A 3 16.27 13.30 -1.67
N VAL A 4 16.23 13.47 -3.00
CA VAL A 4 14.97 13.57 -3.75
C VAL A 4 14.24 12.23 -3.79
N THR A 5 14.98 11.12 -3.92
CA THR A 5 14.41 9.76 -3.86
C THR A 5 13.83 9.42 -2.50
N SER A 6 14.42 9.91 -1.40
CA SER A 6 13.89 9.71 -0.05
C SER A 6 12.60 10.50 0.20
N ASN A 7 12.51 11.75 -0.29
CA ASN A 7 11.30 12.57 -0.12
C ASN A 7 10.11 12.03 -0.95
N ALA A 8 10.38 11.61 -2.20
CA ALA A 8 9.36 11.00 -3.05
C ALA A 8 8.77 9.72 -2.42
N PHE A 9 9.61 8.94 -1.73
CA PHE A 9 9.19 7.74 -1.04
C PHE A 9 8.25 8.02 0.15
N TYR A 10 8.49 9.07 0.93
CA TYR A 10 7.58 9.45 2.02
C TYR A 10 6.22 9.94 1.50
N ILE A 11 6.22 10.76 0.44
CA ILE A 11 4.99 11.21 -0.23
C ILE A 11 4.20 10.00 -0.71
N TYR A 12 4.89 9.02 -1.29
CA TYR A 12 4.29 7.77 -1.73
C TYR A 12 3.64 7.00 -0.57
N ILE A 13 4.31 6.84 0.58
CA ILE A 13 3.72 6.18 1.76
C ILE A 13 2.47 6.93 2.24
N PHE A 14 2.49 8.26 2.25
CA PHE A 14 1.32 9.05 2.66
C PHE A 14 0.16 8.88 1.68
N PHE A 15 0.43 8.86 0.38
CA PHE A 15 -0.58 8.57 -0.64
C PHE A 15 -1.14 7.14 -0.52
N LEU A 16 -0.29 6.16 -0.23
CA LEU A 16 -0.69 4.78 0.05
C LEU A 16 -1.61 4.69 1.27
N ARG A 17 -1.35 5.47 2.33
CA ARG A 17 -2.23 5.55 3.51
C ARG A 17 -3.56 6.22 3.20
N PHE A 18 -3.55 7.27 2.38
CA PHE A 18 -4.76 7.92 1.89
C PHE A 18 -5.65 6.93 1.15
N VAL A 19 -5.13 6.23 0.13
CA VAL A 19 -5.90 5.28 -0.68
C VAL A 19 -6.45 4.12 0.16
N ASN A 20 -5.62 3.51 1.03
CA ASN A 20 -6.09 2.45 1.92
C ASN A 20 -7.23 2.93 2.83
N SER A 21 -7.11 4.14 3.39
CA SER A 21 -8.14 4.68 4.28
C SER A 21 -9.43 5.00 3.53
N THR A 22 -9.33 5.59 2.33
CA THR A 22 -10.49 5.86 1.48
C THR A 22 -11.22 4.57 1.11
N ALA A 23 -10.50 3.54 0.68
CA ALA A 23 -11.11 2.26 0.31
C ALA A 23 -11.68 1.52 1.54
N TYR A 24 -10.99 1.56 2.68
CA TYR A 24 -11.41 0.92 3.93
C TYR A 24 -12.73 1.49 4.46
N TYR A 25 -12.80 2.82 4.59
CA TYR A 25 -14.01 3.50 5.06
C TYR A 25 -15.10 3.50 3.99
N GLY A 26 -14.71 3.63 2.72
CA GLY A 26 -15.60 3.54 1.57
C GLY A 26 -16.40 2.26 1.58
N LEU A 27 -15.73 1.10 1.64
CA LEU A 27 -16.40 -0.20 1.72
C LEU A 27 -17.25 -0.36 2.98
N SER A 28 -16.76 0.08 4.14
CA SER A 28 -17.51 -0.01 5.40
C SER A 28 -18.82 0.78 5.36
N TRP A 29 -18.84 1.93 4.69
CA TRP A 29 -20.05 2.74 4.56
C TRP A 29 -20.88 2.40 3.33
N SER A 30 -20.30 1.72 2.33
CA SER A 30 -21.02 1.27 1.13
C SER A 30 -21.92 0.05 1.38
N THR A 31 -21.99 -0.48 2.61
CA THR A 31 -22.79 -1.64 3.00
C THR A 31 -24.24 -1.60 2.49
N SER A 32 -24.83 -0.40 2.40
CA SER A 32 -26.20 -0.19 1.89
C SER A 32 -26.35 -0.43 0.38
N SER A 33 -25.29 -0.35 -0.41
CA SER A 33 -25.33 -0.53 -1.87
C SER A 33 -25.06 -1.96 -2.33
N LEU A 34 -24.54 -2.83 -1.46
CA LEU A 34 -24.18 -4.22 -1.77
C LEU A 34 -25.40 -5.15 -1.87
N GLY A 35 -26.59 -4.69 -1.45
CA GLY A 35 -27.83 -5.47 -1.42
C GLY A 35 -27.89 -6.47 -0.26
N GLY A 36 -29.08 -6.97 0.05
CA GLY A 36 -29.33 -7.87 1.19
C GLY A 36 -29.65 -7.12 2.48
N ASN A 37 -29.63 -7.84 3.61
CA ASN A 37 -29.91 -7.25 4.92
C ASN A 37 -28.69 -6.44 5.40
N HIS A 38 -28.85 -5.12 5.52
CA HIS A 38 -27.77 -4.21 5.90
C HIS A 38 -27.11 -4.58 7.24
N PHE A 39 -27.89 -5.07 8.21
CA PHE A 39 -27.35 -5.48 9.50
C PHE A 39 -26.43 -6.70 9.35
N LEU A 40 -26.81 -7.68 8.52
CA LEU A 40 -25.98 -8.87 8.29
C LEU A 40 -24.67 -8.51 7.58
N VAL A 41 -24.74 -7.72 6.50
CA VAL A 41 -23.53 -7.34 5.75
C VAL A 41 -22.60 -6.47 6.62
N PHE A 42 -23.14 -5.57 7.43
CA PHE A 42 -22.35 -4.78 8.37
C PHE A 42 -21.63 -5.65 9.42
N ASN A 43 -22.33 -6.64 9.99
CA ASN A 43 -21.74 -7.60 10.92
C ASN A 43 -20.63 -8.43 10.25
N LEU A 44 -20.84 -8.88 9.00
CA LEU A 44 -19.82 -9.63 8.25
C LEU A 44 -18.58 -8.78 7.95
N ILE A 45 -18.76 -7.50 7.59
CA ILE A 45 -17.65 -6.56 7.36
C ILE A 45 -16.84 -6.35 8.65
N GLY A 46 -17.49 -6.29 9.82
CA GLY A 46 -16.78 -6.21 11.09
C GLY A 46 -16.07 -7.53 11.46
N LEU A 47 -16.74 -8.66 11.26
CA LEU A 47 -16.22 -9.98 11.59
C LEU A 47 -14.99 -10.36 10.75
N VAL A 48 -14.95 -9.94 9.47
CA VAL A 48 -13.85 -10.28 8.56
C VAL A 48 -12.53 -9.57 8.92
N GLU A 49 -12.55 -8.56 9.79
CA GLU A 49 -11.33 -7.86 10.21
C GLU A 49 -10.44 -8.72 11.11
N PHE A 50 -11.03 -9.55 11.99
CA PHE A 50 -10.27 -10.46 12.85
C PHE A 50 -9.40 -11.46 12.07
N PRO A 51 -9.95 -12.25 11.12
CA PRO A 51 -9.14 -13.15 10.31
C PRO A 51 -8.18 -12.39 9.40
N ALA A 52 -8.51 -11.17 8.96
CA ALA A 52 -7.59 -10.34 8.18
C ALA A 52 -6.30 -10.04 8.94
N TYR A 53 -6.39 -9.64 10.22
CA TYR A 53 -5.22 -9.37 11.04
C TYR A 53 -4.42 -10.63 11.37
N ILE A 54 -5.08 -11.76 11.64
CA ILE A 54 -4.39 -13.03 11.86
C ILE A 54 -3.61 -13.42 10.58
N PHE A 55 -4.25 -13.31 9.42
CA PHE A 55 -3.62 -13.58 8.14
C PHE A 55 -2.43 -12.65 7.90
N LEU A 56 -2.58 -11.35 8.17
CA LEU A 56 -1.48 -10.39 8.09
C LEU A 56 -0.29 -10.82 8.97
N LEU A 57 -0.51 -11.15 10.25
CA LEU A 57 0.56 -11.53 11.17
C LEU A 57 1.34 -12.77 10.68
N LEU A 58 0.64 -13.78 10.17
CA LEU A 58 1.26 -14.99 9.62
C LEU A 58 2.08 -14.68 8.36
N THR A 59 1.55 -13.81 7.50
CA THR A 59 2.12 -13.57 6.17
C THR A 59 3.28 -12.56 6.24
N MET A 60 3.21 -11.57 7.14
CA MET A 60 4.16 -10.45 7.23
C MET A 60 5.58 -10.90 7.58
N ASN A 61 5.71 -11.93 8.44
CA ASN A 61 7.00 -12.46 8.82
C ASN A 61 7.62 -13.38 7.76
N ARG A 62 6.81 -13.97 6.86
CA ARG A 62 7.25 -15.02 5.93
C ARG A 62 7.55 -14.52 4.52
N TRP A 63 6.76 -13.60 3.97
CA TRP A 63 6.88 -13.15 2.57
C TRP A 63 7.43 -11.75 2.38
N GLY A 64 7.67 -11.01 3.47
CA GLY A 64 8.12 -9.63 3.38
C GLY A 64 6.98 -8.62 3.29
N ARG A 65 7.33 -7.35 3.55
CA ARG A 65 6.33 -6.29 3.75
C ARG A 65 5.78 -5.79 2.42
N LYS A 66 6.63 -5.61 1.40
CA LYS A 66 6.22 -5.08 0.09
C LYS A 66 5.30 -6.06 -0.66
N ILE A 67 5.68 -7.34 -0.73
CA ILE A 67 4.87 -8.37 -1.40
C ILE A 67 3.48 -8.45 -0.76
N ASN A 68 3.40 -8.35 0.57
CA ASN A 68 2.11 -8.34 1.25
C ASN A 68 1.28 -7.10 0.93
N ILE A 69 1.87 -5.90 1.03
CA ILE A 69 1.16 -4.65 0.72
C ILE A 69 0.64 -4.67 -0.72
N SER A 70 1.51 -4.96 -1.69
CA SER A 70 1.14 -4.99 -3.11
C SER A 70 0.14 -6.13 -3.40
N GLY A 71 0.39 -7.34 -2.89
CA GLY A 71 -0.47 -8.49 -3.11
C GLY A 71 -1.88 -8.29 -2.56
N PHE A 72 -2.02 -7.75 -1.35
CA PHE A 72 -3.32 -7.46 -0.77
C PHE A 72 -4.06 -6.34 -1.51
N LEU A 73 -3.36 -5.29 -1.95
CA LEU A 73 -3.98 -4.18 -2.70
C LEU A 73 -4.45 -4.61 -4.09
N ILE A 74 -3.63 -5.41 -4.79
CA ILE A 74 -4.00 -5.97 -6.09
C ILE A 74 -5.18 -6.93 -5.93
N LEU A 75 -5.15 -7.82 -4.94
CA LEU A 75 -6.25 -8.73 -4.64
C LEU A 75 -7.53 -7.97 -4.31
N ALA A 76 -7.45 -6.91 -3.50
CA ALA A 76 -8.58 -6.06 -3.17
C ALA A 76 -9.18 -5.40 -4.41
N GLY A 77 -8.35 -4.78 -5.24
CA GLY A 77 -8.84 -4.09 -6.43
C GLY A 77 -9.40 -5.03 -7.49
N LEU A 78 -8.79 -6.22 -7.69
CA LEU A 78 -9.35 -7.27 -8.55
C LEU A 78 -10.69 -7.77 -8.01
N ALA A 79 -10.79 -8.03 -6.71
CA ALA A 79 -12.03 -8.47 -6.08
C ALA A 79 -13.15 -7.42 -6.22
N LEU A 80 -12.82 -6.13 -6.11
CA LEU A 80 -13.77 -5.03 -6.33
C LEU A 80 -14.19 -4.92 -7.79
N LEU A 81 -13.26 -4.97 -8.74
CA LEU A 81 -13.61 -4.93 -10.17
C LEU A 81 -14.39 -6.17 -10.62
N ALA A 82 -14.14 -7.34 -10.01
CA ALA A 82 -14.91 -8.55 -10.28
C ALA A 82 -16.40 -8.39 -9.96
N THR A 83 -16.75 -7.53 -8.99
CA THR A 83 -18.17 -7.24 -8.68
C THR A 83 -18.94 -6.61 -9.83
N LEU A 84 -18.26 -6.02 -10.82
CA LEU A 84 -18.87 -5.42 -12.01
C LEU A 84 -19.32 -6.45 -13.04
N VAL A 85 -18.59 -7.56 -13.12
CA VAL A 85 -18.87 -8.65 -14.06
C VAL A 85 -19.95 -9.58 -13.48
N ILE A 86 -20.07 -9.63 -12.16
CA ILE A 86 -21.08 -10.42 -11.48
C ILE A 86 -22.45 -9.76 -11.66
N SER A 87 -23.38 -10.49 -12.27
CA SER A 87 -24.76 -10.05 -12.39
C SER A 87 -25.40 -9.84 -11.02
N LYS A 88 -26.16 -8.74 -10.86
CA LYS A 88 -26.90 -8.37 -9.64
C LYS A 88 -27.87 -9.45 -9.15
N SER A 89 -28.17 -10.45 -9.98
CA SER A 89 -28.99 -11.60 -9.60
C SER A 89 -28.38 -12.43 -8.45
N ASN A 90 -27.06 -12.39 -8.27
CA ASN A 90 -26.36 -13.18 -7.24
C ASN A 90 -25.73 -12.28 -6.17
N THR A 91 -26.56 -11.69 -5.31
CA THR A 91 -26.15 -10.79 -4.23
C THR A 91 -25.07 -11.39 -3.32
N TRP A 92 -25.17 -12.69 -3.01
CA TRP A 92 -24.19 -13.38 -2.15
C TRP A 92 -22.78 -13.43 -2.76
N LEU A 93 -22.66 -13.51 -4.08
CA LEU A 93 -21.35 -13.47 -4.76
C LEU A 93 -20.74 -12.07 -4.67
N VAL A 94 -21.54 -11.03 -4.86
CA VAL A 94 -21.11 -9.63 -4.71
C VAL A 94 -20.64 -9.36 -3.27
N ILE A 95 -21.42 -9.80 -2.28
CA ILE A 95 -21.04 -9.69 -0.86
C ILE A 95 -19.73 -10.43 -0.59
N SER A 96 -19.58 -11.65 -1.10
CA SER A 96 -18.36 -12.46 -0.90
C SER A 96 -17.12 -11.77 -1.49
N CYS A 97 -17.21 -11.24 -2.71
CA CYS A 97 -16.14 -10.46 -3.33
C CYS A 97 -15.80 -9.20 -2.53
N ALA A 98 -16.80 -8.47 -2.04
CA ALA A 98 -16.59 -7.30 -1.22
C ALA A 98 -15.97 -7.63 0.15
N LEU A 99 -16.31 -8.77 0.75
CA LEU A 99 -15.69 -9.24 1.99
C LEU A 99 -14.23 -9.63 1.77
N VAL A 100 -13.90 -10.29 0.66
CA VAL A 100 -12.51 -10.58 0.28
C VAL A 100 -11.73 -9.28 0.06
N ALA A 101 -12.32 -8.29 -0.61
CA ALA A 101 -11.72 -6.98 -0.78
C ALA A 101 -11.50 -6.28 0.57
N LYS A 102 -12.51 -6.29 1.46
CA LYS A 102 -12.43 -5.70 2.80
C LYS A 102 -11.33 -6.35 3.62
N MET A 103 -11.27 -7.67 3.65
CA MET A 103 -10.23 -8.45 4.34
C MET A 103 -8.84 -8.05 3.84
N SER A 104 -8.66 -7.97 2.52
CA SER A 104 -7.39 -7.63 1.89
C SER A 104 -6.98 -6.17 2.19
N ILE A 105 -7.92 -5.22 2.14
CA ILE A 105 -7.65 -3.81 2.49
C ILE A 105 -7.26 -3.70 3.96
N THR A 106 -7.96 -4.38 4.88
CA THR A 106 -7.62 -4.37 6.31
C THR A 106 -6.22 -4.92 6.56
N ALA A 107 -5.87 -6.04 5.92
CA ALA A 107 -4.52 -6.61 6.01
C ALA A 107 -3.45 -5.66 5.44
N SER A 108 -3.69 -5.06 4.27
CA SER A 108 -2.82 -4.04 3.69
C SER A 108 -2.64 -2.84 4.63
N TYR A 109 -3.72 -2.34 5.23
CA TYR A 109 -3.67 -1.16 6.09
C TYR A 109 -2.82 -1.39 7.34
N GLY A 110 -2.91 -2.58 7.94
CA GLY A 110 -2.01 -3.01 9.02
C GLY A 110 -0.56 -3.15 8.55
N ALA A 111 -0.32 -3.78 7.39
CA ALA A 111 1.02 -3.96 6.83
C ALA A 111 1.71 -2.60 6.57
N VAL A 112 0.99 -1.64 5.98
CA VAL A 112 1.49 -0.28 5.71
C VAL A 112 1.81 0.45 7.01
N TYR A 113 1.03 0.25 8.08
CA TYR A 113 1.33 0.85 9.38
C TYR A 113 2.66 0.36 9.94
N VAL A 114 2.89 -0.95 9.93
CA VAL A 114 4.16 -1.55 10.37
C VAL A 114 5.31 -1.10 9.47
N TYR A 115 5.11 -1.11 8.15
CA TYR A 115 6.10 -0.66 7.19
C TYR A 115 6.51 0.80 7.38
N THR A 116 5.54 1.67 7.69
CA THR A 116 5.79 3.07 8.02
C THR A 116 6.67 3.14 9.28
N ALA A 117 6.34 2.39 10.33
CA ALA A 117 7.14 2.38 11.55
C ALA A 117 8.58 1.86 11.33
N GLU A 118 8.78 0.87 10.45
CA GLU A 118 10.12 0.35 10.11
C GLU A 118 10.97 1.33 9.31
N GLN A 119 10.35 2.15 8.47
CA GLN A 119 11.08 3.08 7.59
C GLN A 119 11.46 4.39 8.25
N PHE A 120 10.62 4.90 9.15
CA PHE A 120 10.95 6.14 9.86
C PHE A 120 11.87 5.84 11.06
N PRO A 121 13.01 6.56 11.19
CA PRO A 121 13.90 6.40 12.34
C PRO A 121 13.19 6.84 13.61
N THR A 122 13.57 6.25 14.73
CA THR A 122 12.90 6.41 16.04
C THR A 122 12.60 7.86 16.40
N VAL A 123 13.52 8.79 16.10
CA VAL A 123 13.41 10.23 16.38
C VAL A 123 12.25 10.90 15.65
N VAL A 124 11.98 10.54 14.39
CA VAL A 124 10.91 11.16 13.58
C VAL A 124 9.74 10.21 13.29
N ARG A 125 9.78 8.98 13.78
CA ARG A 125 8.76 7.95 13.57
C ARG A 125 7.37 8.39 13.99
N ASN A 126 7.24 8.98 15.18
CA ASN A 126 5.95 9.45 15.69
C ASN A 126 5.37 10.57 14.80
N MET A 127 6.23 11.46 14.30
CA MET A 127 5.82 12.52 13.37
C MET A 127 5.38 11.94 12.02
N GLY A 128 6.15 11.00 11.45
CA GLY A 128 5.80 10.32 10.20
C GLY A 128 4.49 9.54 10.28
N LEU A 129 4.26 8.81 11.38
CA LEU A 129 3.00 8.13 11.65
C LEU A 129 1.85 9.11 11.85
N GLY A 130 2.09 10.25 12.51
CA GLY A 130 1.12 11.32 12.70
C GLY A 130 0.66 11.94 11.37
N VAL A 131 1.61 12.34 10.52
CA VAL A 131 1.35 12.87 9.18
C VAL A 131 0.65 11.83 8.31
N GLY A 132 1.11 10.58 8.33
CA GLY A 132 0.45 9.48 7.62
C GLY A 132 -0.98 9.23 8.09
N SER A 133 -1.25 9.41 9.39
CA SER A 133 -2.60 9.31 9.94
C SER A 133 -3.46 10.50 9.52
N PHE A 134 -2.90 11.71 9.44
CA PHE A 134 -3.60 12.88 8.90
C PHE A 134 -4.08 12.64 7.45
N PHE A 135 -3.20 12.17 6.57
CA PHE A 135 -3.59 11.79 5.20
C PHE A 135 -4.63 10.67 5.16
N ALA A 136 -4.51 9.66 6.03
CA ALA A 136 -5.54 8.63 6.15
C ALA A 136 -6.90 9.23 6.56
N ARG A 137 -6.93 10.16 7.52
CA ARG A 137 -8.18 10.84 7.93
C ARG A 137 -8.81 11.64 6.79
N ILE A 138 -8.02 12.34 5.98
CA ILE A 138 -8.52 12.99 4.76
C ILE A 138 -9.16 11.94 3.84
N GLY A 139 -8.51 10.79 3.66
CA GLY A 139 -9.06 9.69 2.87
C GLY A 139 -10.41 9.18 3.39
N GLY A 140 -10.56 9.08 4.71
CA GLY A 140 -11.83 8.76 5.37
C GLY A 140 -12.90 9.84 5.18
N ILE A 141 -12.53 11.13 5.19
CA ILE A 141 -13.48 12.22 4.92
C ILE A 141 -13.96 12.18 3.46
N VAL A 142 -13.11 11.81 2.51
CA VAL A 142 -13.44 11.71 1.09
C VAL A 142 -14.34 10.49 0.78
N ALA A 143 -14.21 9.40 1.55
CA ALA A 143 -14.96 8.16 1.33
C ALA A 143 -16.49 8.33 1.21
N PRO A 144 -17.22 9.03 2.10
CA PRO A 144 -18.68 9.18 1.98
C PRO A 144 -19.09 10.00 0.75
N TYR A 145 -18.27 10.95 0.28
CA TYR A 145 -18.55 11.69 -0.95
C TYR A 145 -18.47 10.78 -2.19
N ILE A 146 -17.50 9.85 -2.21
CA ILE A 146 -17.42 8.84 -3.26
C ILE A 146 -18.65 7.91 -3.19
N ASN A 147 -19.05 7.50 -1.99
CA ASN A 147 -20.26 6.67 -1.82
C ASN A 147 -21.55 7.38 -2.25
N ASN A 148 -21.65 8.70 -2.06
CA ASN A 148 -22.81 9.49 -2.53
C ASN A 148 -22.95 9.39 -4.07
N THR A 149 -21.85 9.21 -4.80
CA THR A 149 -21.89 9.00 -6.26
C THR A 149 -22.65 7.73 -6.67
N SER A 150 -22.95 6.82 -5.73
CA SER A 150 -23.84 5.67 -5.96
C SER A 150 -25.28 6.05 -6.33
N GLU A 151 -25.73 7.27 -6.01
CA GLU A 151 -27.05 7.78 -6.40
C GLU A 151 -27.18 7.91 -7.92
N ILE A 152 -26.08 8.22 -8.62
CA ILE A 152 -26.04 8.30 -10.08
C ILE A 152 -25.90 6.90 -10.68
N TRP A 153 -24.93 6.12 -10.18
CA TRP A 153 -24.70 4.76 -10.65
C TRP A 153 -24.17 3.87 -9.52
N ILE A 154 -24.96 2.85 -9.16
CA ILE A 154 -24.75 2.00 -7.96
C ILE A 154 -23.33 1.40 -7.87
N SER A 155 -22.70 1.14 -9.01
CA SER A 155 -21.39 0.50 -9.10
C SER A 155 -20.21 1.48 -9.14
N MET A 156 -20.44 2.80 -9.27
CA MET A 156 -19.37 3.80 -9.34
C MET A 156 -18.40 3.76 -8.17
N PRO A 157 -18.84 3.74 -6.89
CA PRO A 157 -17.91 3.76 -5.77
C PRO A 157 -16.96 2.56 -5.79
N LEU A 158 -17.49 1.38 -6.16
CA LEU A 158 -16.71 0.14 -6.26
C LEU A 158 -15.64 0.23 -7.35
N ILE A 159 -15.95 0.83 -8.50
CA ILE A 159 -14.97 1.08 -9.58
C ILE A 159 -13.88 2.02 -9.10
N VAL A 160 -14.25 3.11 -8.42
CA VAL A 160 -13.31 4.11 -7.90
C VAL A 160 -12.38 3.48 -6.88
N TYR A 161 -12.90 2.76 -5.88
CA TYR A 161 -12.06 2.09 -4.89
C TYR A 161 -11.20 0.98 -5.51
N GLY A 162 -11.75 0.20 -6.44
CA GLY A 162 -11.03 -0.89 -7.10
C GLY A 162 -9.88 -0.40 -7.99
N SER A 163 -10.12 0.63 -8.80
CA SER A 163 -9.10 1.24 -9.65
C SER A 163 -8.02 1.95 -8.85
N LEU A 164 -8.39 2.69 -7.80
CA LEU A 164 -7.43 3.29 -6.88
C LEU A 164 -6.56 2.23 -6.18
N ALA A 165 -7.18 1.17 -5.66
CA ALA A 165 -6.49 0.05 -5.00
C ALA A 165 -5.52 -0.68 -5.95
N LEU A 166 -5.93 -0.91 -7.21
CA LEU A 166 -5.05 -1.51 -8.21
C LEU A 166 -3.88 -0.61 -8.57
N THR A 167 -4.15 0.67 -8.85
CA THR A 167 -3.11 1.63 -9.23
C THR A 167 -2.06 1.75 -8.14
N ILE A 168 -2.49 1.87 -6.88
CA ILE A 168 -1.56 1.96 -5.76
C ILE A 168 -0.86 0.63 -5.46
N GLY A 169 -1.54 -0.51 -5.67
CA GLY A 169 -0.97 -1.85 -5.49
C GLY A 169 0.10 -2.18 -6.53
N VAL A 170 -0.09 -1.76 -7.78
CA VAL A 170 0.94 -1.87 -8.83
C VAL A 170 2.08 -0.92 -8.55
N LEU A 171 1.79 0.33 -8.18
CA LEU A 171 2.82 1.29 -7.78
C LEU A 171 3.56 0.81 -6.51
N SER A 172 2.92 -0.04 -5.69
CA SER A 172 3.55 -0.66 -4.52
C SER A 172 4.69 -1.62 -4.88
N LEU A 173 4.77 -2.07 -6.14
CA LEU A 173 5.90 -2.88 -6.60
C LEU A 173 7.20 -2.07 -6.74
N VAL A 174 7.12 -0.74 -6.70
CA VAL A 174 8.30 0.14 -6.76
C VAL A 174 8.92 0.35 -5.36
N LEU A 175 8.24 -0.01 -4.25
CA LEU A 175 8.83 0.20 -2.92
C LEU A 175 10.09 -0.67 -2.72
N PRO A 176 11.10 -0.14 -2.01
CA PRO A 176 12.20 -0.93 -1.48
C PRO A 176 11.69 -1.91 -0.41
N GLU A 177 12.16 -3.15 -0.48
CA GLU A 177 11.94 -4.17 0.55
C GLU A 177 12.59 -3.78 1.89
N THR A 178 11.83 -3.93 2.98
CA THR A 178 12.30 -3.73 4.38
C THR A 178 12.63 -5.04 5.11
N LEU A 179 12.32 -6.21 4.52
CA LEU A 179 12.62 -7.49 5.14
C LEU A 179 14.13 -7.63 5.40
N ASN A 180 14.51 -7.96 6.64
CA ASN A 180 15.88 -8.19 7.12
C ASN A 180 16.84 -6.98 7.10
N LYS A 181 16.33 -5.75 6.99
CA LYS A 181 17.16 -4.55 7.20
C LYS A 181 17.06 -4.10 8.66
N LYS A 182 18.21 -3.75 9.26
CA LYS A 182 18.26 -3.08 10.57
C LYS A 182 17.44 -1.78 10.47
N MET A 183 16.61 -1.54 11.48
CA MET A 183 15.92 -0.26 11.63
C MET A 183 16.99 0.84 11.73
N PRO A 184 16.86 1.95 10.97
CA PRO A 184 17.75 3.09 11.16
C PRO A 184 17.46 3.69 12.54
N ASP A 185 18.42 3.61 13.45
CA ASP A 185 18.24 4.10 14.82
C ASP A 185 18.49 5.62 14.90
N THR A 186 19.22 6.19 13.93
CA THR A 186 19.54 7.63 13.88
C THR A 186 19.42 8.19 12.46
N ILE A 187 19.18 9.50 12.32
CA ILE A 187 19.14 10.17 10.99
C ILE A 187 20.49 10.01 10.27
N GLU A 188 21.59 9.96 11.01
CA GLU A 188 22.93 9.69 10.49
C GLU A 188 23.07 8.32 9.82
N ASP A 189 22.35 7.27 10.26
CA ASP A 189 22.40 5.96 9.58
C ASP A 189 21.79 6.00 8.16
N LEU A 190 20.79 6.86 7.94
CA LEU A 190 20.22 7.10 6.61
C LEU A 190 21.21 7.83 5.69
N ILE A 191 22.02 8.73 6.26
CA ILE A 191 23.03 9.52 5.54
C ILE A 191 24.27 8.65 5.27
N VAL A 192 24.74 7.86 6.24
CA VAL A 192 25.91 6.96 6.12
C VAL A 192 25.64 5.79 5.18
N THR A 193 24.44 5.21 5.21
CA THR A 193 24.04 4.16 4.24
C THR A 193 23.98 4.73 2.83
N SER A 194 23.53 5.97 2.67
CA SER A 194 23.55 6.67 1.38
C SER A 194 24.97 7.06 0.94
N GLY A 195 25.84 7.40 1.88
CA GLY A 195 27.26 7.72 1.65
C GLY A 195 28.08 6.50 1.21
N LYS A 196 27.93 5.34 1.87
CA LYS A 196 28.60 4.09 1.46
C LYS A 196 28.13 3.61 0.08
N LYS A 197 26.85 3.80 -0.25
CA LYS A 197 26.33 3.53 -1.60
C LYS A 197 26.91 4.49 -2.64
N TYR A 198 27.12 5.76 -2.28
CA TYR A 198 27.75 6.74 -3.15
C TYR A 198 29.22 6.39 -3.40
N GLU A 199 29.96 6.02 -2.35
CA GLU A 199 31.37 5.65 -2.43
C GLU A 199 31.59 4.36 -3.21
N GLN A 200 30.74 3.33 -3.04
CA GLN A 200 30.79 2.11 -3.86
C GLN A 200 30.42 2.34 -5.33
N VAL A 201 29.44 3.21 -5.62
CA VAL A 201 29.09 3.56 -7.01
C VAL A 201 30.23 4.35 -7.66
N HIS A 202 30.83 5.30 -6.94
CA HIS A 202 31.96 6.08 -7.46
C HIS A 202 33.20 5.22 -7.69
N ILE A 203 33.52 4.28 -6.78
CA ILE A 203 34.65 3.36 -6.97
C ILE A 203 34.39 2.43 -8.17
N ASN A 204 33.19 1.88 -8.32
CA ASN A 204 32.84 1.04 -9.46
C ASN A 204 32.84 1.80 -10.80
N ASP A 205 32.44 3.07 -10.80
CA ASP A 205 32.50 3.93 -11.98
C ASP A 205 33.94 4.30 -12.36
N LEU A 206 34.82 4.48 -11.37
CA LEU A 206 36.25 4.72 -11.57
C LEU A 206 36.99 3.46 -12.08
N GLU A 207 36.67 2.28 -11.54
CA GLU A 207 37.22 1.00 -12.02
C GLU A 207 36.80 0.73 -13.47
N LYS A 208 35.52 0.94 -13.81
CA LYS A 208 35.03 0.78 -15.20
C LYS A 208 35.70 1.71 -16.19
N ASN A 209 35.93 2.97 -15.83
CA ASN A 209 36.64 3.92 -16.69
C ASN A 209 38.14 3.62 -16.76
N GLY A 210 38.74 3.10 -15.69
CA GLY A 210 40.14 2.64 -15.67
C GLY A 210 40.38 1.42 -16.56
N ASP A 211 39.47 0.46 -16.55
CA ASP A 211 39.55 -0.74 -17.40
C ASP A 211 39.25 -0.42 -18.86
N ALA A 212 38.29 0.46 -19.14
CA ALA A 212 38.03 0.94 -20.50
C ALA A 212 39.23 1.69 -21.11
N SER A 213 40.02 2.39 -20.28
CA SER A 213 41.26 3.05 -20.73
C SER A 213 42.40 2.06 -21.01
N LYS A 214 42.44 0.91 -20.35
CA LYS A 214 43.45 -0.14 -20.61
C LYS A 214 43.13 -0.92 -21.87
N ASP A 215 41.86 -1.25 -22.10
CA ASP A 215 41.40 -1.95 -23.32
C ASP A 215 41.62 -1.15 -24.61
N ILE A 216 41.72 0.18 -24.53
CA ILE A 216 42.04 1.06 -25.67
C ILE A 216 43.55 1.06 -25.94
N ASN A 217 44.39 1.01 -24.90
CA ASN A 217 45.85 1.00 -25.05
C ASN A 217 46.39 -0.36 -25.50
N ASP A 218 45.73 -1.48 -25.17
CA ASP A 218 46.11 -2.81 -25.66
C ASP A 218 45.69 -3.07 -27.13
N LYS A 219 44.93 -2.15 -27.74
CA LYS A 219 44.48 -2.23 -29.16
C LYS A 219 45.23 -1.29 -30.10
N LEU A 220 46.20 -0.51 -29.60
CA LEU A 220 47.10 0.37 -30.36
C LEU A 220 48.48 -0.27 -30.44
#